data_AF-A0A8T3MMW3-F1
#
_entry.id   AF-A0A8T3MMW3-F1
#
_cell.length_a   1.000
_cell.length_b   1.000
_cell.length_c   1.000
_cell.angle_alpha   90.00
_cell.angle_beta   90.00
_cell.angle_gamma   90.00
#
_symmetry.space_group_name_H-M   'P 1'
#
loop_
_entity.id
_entity.type
_entity.pdbx_description
1 polymer ?
#
loop_
_entity_poly.entity_id
_entity_poly.type
_entity_poly.pdbx_seq_one_letter_code
_entity_poly.pdbx_strand_id
1 'polypeptide(L)'
;MSVEAEGATARALDRAAAGSPAVPSTSHRAERVATILSPVLLVVVWEAVAQVHLIDTRFFPPPSEIAAALGKLIASGELLGHLSASAGRVVIGFLIGGVPAVAIGLLMGISPLFRAFVRPLVSVTFPIPKIAILPLVILVFGLGEASKWAIVAIGVFFLVLINTLAGVLAIPRIYFDVARTVGASRWQQYLTVALPGALPSILTGVQLGFGIALVVLVAAEFVGAKTGVGYLIWSSWQSFLIERMWAGLVVIAATGYLVQLGLDWLEGRLVPWRGR
;
A
#
# COMPACT_ATOMS: atom_id res chain seq x y z
N MET A 1 25.70 45.54 44.23
CA MET A 1 24.82 45.87 43.09
C MET A 1 24.73 44.77 42.02
N SER A 2 25.48 43.66 42.10
CA SER A 2 25.44 42.58 41.09
C SER A 2 24.54 41.37 41.44
N VAL A 3 24.05 41.25 42.69
CA VAL A 3 23.26 40.07 43.14
C VAL A 3 21.75 40.28 43.00
N GLU A 4 21.24 41.52 43.09
CA GLU A 4 19.81 41.81 42.89
C GLU A 4 19.38 41.72 41.42
N ALA A 5 20.31 41.92 40.48
CA ALA A 5 20.03 41.85 39.05
C ALA A 5 19.75 40.42 38.59
N GLU A 6 20.48 39.41 39.10
CA GLU A 6 20.27 37.99 38.74
C GLU A 6 18.97 37.41 39.30
N GLY A 7 18.56 37.83 40.50
CA GLY A 7 17.30 37.40 41.11
C GLY A 7 16.06 37.91 40.36
N ALA A 8 16.17 39.08 39.72
CA ALA A 8 15.10 39.66 38.91
C ALA A 8 14.94 38.96 37.56
N THR A 9 16.04 38.56 36.91
CA THR A 9 16.02 37.81 35.64
C THR A 9 15.49 36.39 35.82
N ALA A 10 15.85 35.70 36.92
CA ALA A 10 15.35 34.36 37.21
C ALA A 10 13.82 34.34 37.42
N ARG A 11 13.26 35.33 38.13
CA ARG A 11 11.81 35.44 38.35
C ARG A 11 11.03 35.86 37.11
N ALA A 12 11.67 36.55 36.16
CA ALA A 12 11.07 36.92 34.88
C ALA A 12 10.94 35.70 33.94
N LEU A 13 11.89 34.77 33.98
CA LEU A 13 11.86 33.55 33.17
C LEU A 13 10.82 32.54 33.69
N ASP A 14 10.65 32.41 35.01
CA ASP A 14 9.60 31.56 35.60
C ASP A 14 8.18 32.04 35.28
N ARG A 15 7.96 33.36 35.22
CA ARG A 15 6.66 33.92 34.83
C ARG A 15 6.35 33.75 33.34
N ALA A 16 7.38 33.66 32.48
CA ALA A 16 7.21 33.39 31.07
C ALA A 16 6.88 31.90 30.79
N ALA A 17 7.34 30.98 31.65
CA ALA A 17 7.04 29.55 31.54
C ALA A 17 5.66 29.16 32.08
N ALA A 18 5.08 29.93 33.00
CA ALA A 18 3.81 29.65 33.66
C ALA A 18 2.55 30.06 32.85
N GLY A 19 2.72 30.62 31.65
CA GLY A 19 1.65 31.29 30.90
C GLY A 19 1.51 30.91 29.43
N SER A 20 1.96 29.72 29.02
CA SER A 20 1.60 29.22 27.68
C SER A 20 0.08 29.02 27.63
N PRO A 21 -0.68 29.78 26.82
CA PRO A 21 -2.11 29.56 26.68
C PRO A 21 -2.29 28.14 26.16
N ALA A 22 -2.99 27.30 26.93
CA ALA A 22 -3.41 25.98 26.48
C ALA A 22 -4.17 26.17 25.16
N VAL A 23 -3.57 25.71 24.06
CA VAL A 23 -4.23 25.74 22.75
C VAL A 23 -5.53 24.94 22.89
N PRO A 24 -6.72 25.55 22.71
CA PRO A 24 -7.97 24.86 22.93
C PRO A 24 -8.06 23.66 21.97
N SER A 25 -8.41 22.49 22.52
CA SER A 25 -8.51 21.18 21.87
C SER A 25 -9.62 21.06 20.81
N THR A 26 -10.01 22.18 20.19
CA THR A 26 -11.03 22.28 19.14
C THR A 26 -10.53 21.79 17.77
N SER A 27 -9.23 21.53 17.63
CA SER A 27 -8.56 21.09 16.39
C SER A 27 -9.08 19.74 15.87
N HIS A 28 -9.32 18.75 16.74
CA HIS A 28 -9.66 17.39 16.30
C HIS A 28 -11.07 17.26 15.69
N ARG A 29 -12.03 18.10 16.08
CA ARG A 29 -13.37 18.11 15.45
C ARG A 29 -13.35 18.81 14.10
N ALA A 30 -12.69 19.97 14.01
CA ALA A 30 -12.54 20.70 12.75
C ALA A 30 -11.76 19.88 11.72
N GLU A 31 -10.71 19.19 12.14
CA GLU A 31 -9.91 18.29 11.31
C GLU A 31 -10.73 17.09 10.82
N ARG A 32 -11.48 16.40 11.69
CA ARG A 32 -12.38 15.30 11.29
C ARG A 32 -13.47 15.75 10.32
N VAL A 33 -14.06 16.92 10.57
CA VAL A 33 -15.07 17.50 9.68
C VAL A 33 -14.43 17.84 8.33
N ALA A 34 -13.23 18.44 8.30
CA ALA A 34 -12.52 18.75 7.07
C ALA A 34 -12.17 17.49 6.25
N THR A 35 -11.74 16.41 6.91
CA THR A 35 -11.42 15.13 6.26
C THR A 35 -12.62 14.51 5.54
N ILE A 36 -13.83 14.65 6.08
CA ILE A 36 -15.06 14.13 5.45
C ILE A 36 -15.64 15.14 4.45
N LEU A 37 -15.58 16.43 4.77
CA LEU A 37 -16.14 17.49 3.94
C LEU A 37 -15.41 17.64 2.60
N SER A 38 -14.09 17.44 2.58
CA SER A 38 -13.26 17.51 1.37
C SER A 38 -13.76 16.59 0.23
N PRO A 39 -13.84 15.26 0.40
CA PRO A 39 -14.29 14.36 -0.66
C PRO A 39 -15.77 14.57 -1.02
N VAL A 40 -16.62 14.92 -0.04
CA VAL A 40 -18.04 15.21 -0.32
C VAL A 40 -18.18 16.47 -1.17
N LEU A 41 -17.45 17.54 -0.84
CA LEU A 41 -17.45 18.77 -1.60
C LEU A 41 -16.97 18.54 -3.03
N LEU A 42 -15.91 17.73 -3.22
CA LEU A 42 -15.43 17.36 -4.54
C LEU A 42 -16.51 16.68 -5.39
N VAL A 43 -17.24 15.71 -4.82
CA VAL A 43 -18.32 14.99 -5.51
C VAL A 43 -19.48 15.93 -5.84
N VAL A 44 -19.88 16.79 -4.91
CA VAL A 44 -20.98 17.76 -5.12
C VAL A 44 -20.62 18.78 -6.20
N VAL A 45 -19.39 19.31 -6.18
CA VAL A 45 -18.91 20.24 -7.21
C VAL A 45 -18.85 19.57 -8.57
N TRP A 46 -18.33 18.33 -8.64
CA TRP A 46 -18.29 17.58 -9.90
C TRP A 46 -19.70 17.32 -10.44
N GLU A 47 -20.64 16.86 -9.61
CA GLU A 47 -22.05 16.70 -10.00
C GLU A 47 -22.63 18.00 -10.53
N ALA A 48 -22.48 19.11 -9.80
CA ALA A 48 -23.01 20.40 -10.22
C ALA A 48 -22.45 20.84 -11.58
N VAL A 49 -21.12 20.79 -11.75
CA VAL A 49 -20.42 21.19 -12.99
C VAL A 49 -20.81 20.29 -14.17
N ALA A 50 -21.02 18.99 -13.94
CA ALA A 50 -21.52 18.06 -14.95
C ALA A 50 -22.97 18.38 -15.37
N GLN A 51 -23.85 18.64 -14.40
CA GLN A 51 -25.26 18.96 -14.64
C GLN A 51 -25.45 20.26 -15.44
N VAL A 52 -24.62 21.29 -15.17
CA VAL A 52 -24.63 22.54 -15.96
C VAL A 52 -23.81 22.46 -17.26
N HIS A 53 -23.35 21.27 -17.67
CA HIS A 53 -22.65 21.02 -18.94
C HIS A 53 -21.38 21.88 -19.12
N LEU A 54 -20.74 22.27 -18.01
CA LEU A 54 -19.46 22.98 -18.03
C LEU A 54 -18.29 22.03 -18.36
N ILE A 55 -18.50 20.73 -18.21
CA ILE A 55 -17.61 19.66 -18.65
C ILE A 55 -18.36 18.74 -19.62
N ASP A 56 -17.62 18.10 -20.52
CA ASP A 56 -18.19 17.12 -21.45
C ASP A 56 -18.55 15.83 -20.71
N THR A 57 -19.84 15.62 -20.48
CA THR A 57 -20.40 14.48 -19.75
C THR A 57 -20.13 13.15 -20.45
N ARG A 58 -19.77 13.16 -21.74
CA ARG A 58 -19.33 11.97 -22.47
C ARG A 58 -18.00 11.43 -21.97
N PHE A 59 -17.18 12.25 -21.31
CA PHE A 59 -15.91 11.84 -20.71
C PHE A 59 -15.97 11.85 -19.18
N PHE A 60 -16.74 12.78 -18.62
CA PHE A 60 -16.88 12.99 -17.18
C PHE A 60 -18.37 12.94 -16.77
N PRO A 61 -18.98 11.74 -16.78
CA PRO A 61 -20.37 11.59 -16.40
C PRO A 61 -20.58 12.04 -14.95
N PRO A 62 -21.77 12.55 -14.61
CA PRO A 62 -22.09 12.95 -13.26
C PRO A 62 -21.92 11.76 -12.29
N PRO A 63 -21.40 11.97 -11.07
CA PRO A 63 -21.33 10.95 -10.02
C PRO A 63 -22.61 10.12 -9.80
N SER A 64 -23.78 10.74 -9.98
CA SER A 64 -25.08 10.06 -9.92
C SER A 64 -25.24 8.94 -10.98
N GLU A 65 -24.77 9.16 -12.21
CA GLU A 65 -24.78 8.14 -13.27
C GLU A 65 -23.78 7.02 -13.01
N ILE A 66 -22.60 7.35 -12.48
CA ILE A 66 -21.60 6.37 -12.05
C ILE A 66 -22.18 5.47 -10.96
N ALA A 67 -22.88 6.06 -9.98
CA ALA A 67 -23.56 5.30 -8.92
C ALA A 67 -24.67 4.39 -9.47
N ALA A 68 -25.46 4.86 -10.44
CA ALA A 68 -26.47 4.05 -11.10
C ALA A 68 -25.84 2.87 -11.88
N ALA A 69 -24.71 3.10 -12.58
CA ALA A 69 -23.97 2.05 -13.27
C ALA A 69 -23.40 1.01 -12.30
N LEU A 70 -22.84 1.45 -11.16
CA LEU A 70 -22.41 0.55 -10.08
C LEU A 70 -23.57 -0.29 -9.56
N GLY A 71 -24.73 0.32 -9.31
CA GLY A 71 -25.92 -0.40 -8.86
C GLY A 71 -26.33 -1.51 -9.84
N LYS A 72 -26.30 -1.23 -11.15
CA LYS A 72 -26.59 -2.23 -12.20
C LYS A 72 -25.56 -3.37 -12.21
N LEU A 73 -24.28 -3.06 -12.10
CA LEU A 73 -23.19 -4.04 -12.08
C LEU A 73 -23.23 -4.94 -10.84
N ILE A 74 -23.66 -4.40 -9.70
CA ILE A 74 -23.88 -5.15 -8.45
C ILE A 74 -25.11 -6.05 -8.60
N ALA A 75 -26.23 -5.50 -9.06
CA ALA A 75 -27.49 -6.23 -9.21
C ALA A 75 -27.39 -7.39 -10.23
N SER A 76 -26.58 -7.23 -11.28
CA SER A 76 -26.33 -8.29 -12.26
C SER A 76 -25.37 -9.38 -11.77
N GLY A 77 -24.63 -9.14 -10.68
CA GLY A 77 -23.57 -10.04 -10.19
C GLY A 77 -22.26 -9.98 -11.01
N GLU A 78 -22.24 -9.22 -12.10
CA GLU A 78 -21.06 -9.07 -12.97
C GLU A 78 -19.86 -8.49 -12.20
N LEU A 79 -20.13 -7.50 -11.34
CA LEU A 79 -19.08 -6.86 -10.54
C LEU A 79 -18.37 -7.87 -9.64
N LEU A 80 -19.12 -8.75 -8.99
CA LEU A 80 -18.56 -9.74 -8.07
C LEU A 80 -17.67 -10.73 -8.80
N GLY A 81 -18.05 -11.14 -10.02
CA GLY A 81 -17.23 -12.01 -10.87
C GLY A 81 -15.91 -11.36 -11.27
N HIS A 82 -15.92 -10.09 -11.66
CA HIS A 82 -14.70 -9.36 -11.98
C HIS A 82 -13.82 -9.08 -10.77
N LEU A 83 -14.41 -8.66 -9.66
CA LEU A 83 -13.70 -8.36 -8.43
C LEU A 83 -13.05 -9.62 -7.83
N SER A 84 -13.78 -10.74 -7.77
CA SER A 84 -13.23 -12.00 -7.27
C SER A 84 -12.10 -12.54 -8.13
N ALA A 85 -12.19 -12.42 -9.47
CA ALA A 85 -11.11 -12.80 -10.38
C ALA A 85 -9.85 -11.97 -10.15
N SER A 86 -9.97 -10.64 -10.06
CA SER A 86 -8.83 -9.76 -9.76
C SER A 86 -8.25 -10.04 -8.37
N ALA A 87 -9.11 -10.17 -7.35
CA ALA A 87 -8.67 -10.47 -5.99
C ALA A 87 -7.89 -11.79 -5.91
N GLY A 88 -8.40 -12.85 -6.56
CA GLY A 88 -7.71 -14.14 -6.63
C GLY A 88 -6.33 -14.04 -7.29
N ARG A 89 -6.22 -13.29 -8.39
CA ARG A 89 -4.94 -13.03 -9.08
C ARG A 89 -3.95 -12.27 -8.20
N VAL A 90 -4.42 -11.23 -7.49
CA VAL A 90 -3.58 -10.51 -6.52
C VAL A 90 -3.09 -11.47 -5.47
N VAL A 91 -3.97 -12.22 -4.80
CA VAL A 91 -3.59 -13.14 -3.72
C VAL A 91 -2.57 -14.18 -4.19
N ILE A 92 -2.81 -14.85 -5.32
CA ILE A 92 -1.90 -15.87 -5.84
C ILE A 92 -0.55 -15.26 -6.22
N GLY A 93 -0.54 -14.17 -6.99
CA GLY A 93 0.68 -13.48 -7.37
C GLY A 93 1.45 -12.94 -6.16
N PHE A 94 0.72 -12.45 -5.15
CA PHE A 94 1.29 -11.95 -3.91
C PHE A 94 1.94 -13.08 -3.10
N LEU A 95 1.34 -14.26 -3.02
CA LEU A 95 1.96 -15.40 -2.35
C LEU A 95 3.22 -15.86 -3.10
N ILE A 96 3.18 -15.93 -4.43
CA ILE A 96 4.31 -16.32 -5.27
C ILE A 96 5.48 -15.33 -5.16
N GLY A 97 5.22 -14.02 -5.07
CA GLY A 97 6.28 -13.00 -4.96
C GLY A 97 6.68 -12.67 -3.52
N GLY A 98 5.69 -12.49 -2.65
CA GLY A 98 5.86 -12.02 -1.27
C GLY A 98 6.51 -13.05 -0.37
N VAL A 99 6.13 -14.34 -0.45
CA VAL A 99 6.73 -15.38 0.41
C VAL A 99 8.24 -15.54 0.13
N PRO A 100 8.69 -15.68 -1.13
CA PRO A 100 10.12 -15.70 -1.44
C PRO A 100 10.82 -14.39 -1.07
N ALA A 101 10.17 -13.24 -1.24
CA ALA A 101 10.72 -11.95 -0.87
C ALA A 101 11.01 -11.83 0.64
N VAL A 102 10.09 -12.28 1.50
CA VAL A 102 10.31 -12.33 2.95
C VAL A 102 11.46 -13.29 3.27
N ALA A 103 11.44 -14.50 2.71
CA ALA A 103 12.49 -15.49 2.96
C ALA A 103 13.88 -14.96 2.56
N ILE A 104 14.03 -14.44 1.34
CA ILE A 104 15.29 -13.89 0.83
C ILE A 104 15.69 -12.63 1.62
N GLY A 105 14.76 -11.75 1.93
CA GLY A 105 15.02 -10.53 2.73
C GLY A 105 15.55 -10.87 4.12
N LEU A 106 14.97 -11.85 4.81
CA LEU A 106 15.45 -12.36 6.09
C LEU A 106 16.84 -12.99 5.94
N LEU A 107 17.06 -13.79 4.88
CA LEU A 107 18.35 -14.43 4.60
C LEU A 107 19.46 -13.39 4.41
N MET A 108 19.19 -12.32 3.66
CA MET A 108 20.10 -11.19 3.46
C MET A 108 20.34 -10.40 4.76
N GLY A 109 19.37 -10.34 5.67
CA GLY A 109 19.55 -9.70 6.97
C GLY A 109 20.58 -10.41 7.85
N ILE A 110 20.48 -11.74 7.93
CA ILE A 110 21.29 -12.58 8.84
C ILE A 110 22.65 -12.97 8.25
N SER A 111 22.77 -13.12 6.93
CA SER A 111 24.01 -13.54 6.26
C SER A 111 24.64 -12.39 5.45
N PRO A 112 25.75 -11.80 5.92
CA PRO A 112 26.45 -10.74 5.19
C PRO A 112 26.94 -11.18 3.81
N LEU A 113 27.38 -12.44 3.68
CA LEU A 113 27.86 -13.00 2.42
C LEU A 113 26.71 -13.14 1.40
N PHE A 114 25.58 -13.71 1.81
CA PHE A 114 24.41 -13.83 0.95
C PHE A 114 23.89 -12.45 0.54
N ARG A 115 23.91 -11.48 1.46
CA ARG A 115 23.57 -10.08 1.15
C ARG A 115 24.51 -9.47 0.12
N ALA A 116 25.82 -9.69 0.24
CA ALA A 116 26.80 -9.17 -0.71
C ALA A 116 26.57 -9.71 -2.13
N PHE A 117 26.10 -10.95 -2.25
CA PHE A 117 25.77 -11.57 -3.53
C PHE A 117 24.44 -11.09 -4.13
N VAL A 118 23.37 -11.04 -3.33
CA VAL A 118 22.00 -10.74 -3.83
C VAL A 118 21.75 -9.23 -3.98
N ARG A 119 22.35 -8.39 -3.14
CA ARG A 119 22.07 -6.93 -3.11
C ARG A 119 22.36 -6.23 -4.46
N PRO A 120 23.46 -6.53 -5.18
CA PRO A 120 23.69 -5.94 -6.51
C PRO A 120 22.58 -6.29 -7.51
N LEU A 121 22.15 -7.55 -7.53
CA LEU A 121 21.08 -8.02 -8.43
C LEU A 121 19.76 -7.27 -8.15
N VAL A 122 19.39 -7.14 -6.87
CA VAL A 122 18.23 -6.36 -6.45
C VAL A 122 18.37 -4.90 -6.84
N SER A 123 19.55 -4.30 -6.64
CA SER A 123 19.77 -2.88 -6.91
C SER A 123 19.69 -2.52 -8.39
N VAL A 124 20.13 -3.41 -9.27
CA VAL A 124 20.08 -3.21 -10.73
C VAL A 124 18.68 -3.46 -11.28
N THR A 125 17.95 -4.43 -10.75
CA THR A 125 16.62 -4.82 -11.27
C THR A 125 15.48 -4.01 -10.66
N PHE A 126 15.64 -3.48 -9.44
CA PHE A 126 14.61 -2.70 -8.76
C PHE A 126 14.16 -1.43 -9.49
N PRO A 127 15.00 -0.65 -10.19
CA PRO A 127 14.55 0.56 -10.89
C PRO A 127 13.70 0.29 -12.14
N ILE A 128 13.75 -0.93 -12.69
CA ILE A 128 13.04 -1.28 -13.92
C ILE A 128 11.53 -1.13 -13.68
N PRO A 129 10.78 -0.37 -14.50
CA PRO A 129 9.34 -0.25 -14.35
C PRO A 129 8.65 -1.59 -14.61
N LYS A 130 7.83 -2.05 -13.64
CA LYS A 130 7.25 -3.41 -13.66
C LYS A 130 6.22 -3.51 -14.77
N ILE A 131 5.48 -2.44 -15.03
CA ILE A 131 4.52 -2.39 -16.14
C ILE A 131 5.24 -2.56 -17.49
N ALA A 132 6.45 -2.00 -17.65
CA ALA A 132 7.19 -2.05 -18.91
C ALA A 132 7.68 -3.46 -19.29
N ILE A 133 7.82 -4.36 -18.31
CA ILE A 133 8.19 -5.77 -18.57
C ILE A 133 6.99 -6.67 -18.89
N LEU A 134 5.75 -6.17 -18.80
CA LEU A 134 4.54 -6.95 -19.06
C LEU A 134 4.58 -7.69 -20.42
N PRO A 135 5.00 -7.09 -21.55
CA PRO A 135 5.10 -7.81 -22.81
C PRO A 135 6.07 -9.00 -22.77
N LEU A 136 7.20 -8.87 -22.05
CA LEU A 136 8.15 -9.97 -21.85
C LEU A 136 7.55 -11.08 -20.98
N VAL A 137 6.79 -10.71 -19.94
CA VAL A 137 6.08 -11.68 -19.11
C VAL A 137 5.04 -12.44 -19.93
N ILE A 138 4.29 -11.75 -20.80
CA ILE A 138 3.36 -12.40 -21.72
C ILE A 138 4.10 -13.30 -22.73
N LEU A 139 5.25 -12.88 -23.22
CA LEU A 139 6.05 -13.69 -24.15
C LEU A 139 6.50 -15.01 -23.50
N VAL A 140 6.92 -14.97 -22.22
CA VAL A 140 7.43 -16.15 -21.49
C VAL A 140 6.30 -17.07 -21.00
N PHE A 141 5.26 -16.49 -20.39
CA PHE A 141 4.18 -17.26 -19.74
C PHE A 141 2.94 -17.44 -20.61
N GLY A 142 2.90 -16.80 -21.79
CA GLY A 142 1.75 -16.74 -22.65
C GLY A 142 0.66 -15.77 -22.16
N LEU A 143 -0.39 -15.64 -22.97
CA LEU A 143 -1.62 -14.98 -22.57
C LEU A 143 -2.40 -15.89 -21.61
N GLY A 144 -2.68 -15.42 -20.40
CA GLY A 144 -3.45 -16.21 -19.44
C GLY A 144 -3.31 -15.74 -18.00
N GLU A 145 -3.63 -16.63 -17.07
CA GLU A 145 -3.51 -16.37 -15.63
C GLU A 145 -2.05 -16.33 -15.17
N ALA A 146 -1.19 -17.19 -15.74
CA ALA A 146 0.22 -17.27 -15.37
C ALA A 146 0.98 -15.94 -15.55
N SER A 147 0.76 -15.23 -16.67
CA SER A 147 1.38 -13.92 -16.89
C SER A 147 0.89 -12.86 -15.90
N LYS A 148 -0.38 -12.93 -15.49
CA LYS A 148 -0.96 -12.02 -14.47
C LYS A 148 -0.42 -12.33 -13.07
N TRP A 149 -0.26 -13.59 -12.71
CA TRP A 149 0.37 -13.97 -11.44
C TRP A 149 1.84 -13.55 -11.41
N ALA A 150 2.57 -13.77 -12.51
CA ALA A 150 3.98 -13.45 -12.61
C ALA A 150 4.24 -11.94 -12.49
N ILE A 151 3.48 -11.09 -13.19
CA ILE A 151 3.68 -9.64 -13.11
C ILE A 151 3.37 -9.07 -11.73
N VAL A 152 2.33 -9.60 -11.06
CA VAL A 152 2.03 -9.27 -9.66
C VAL A 152 3.17 -9.73 -8.75
N ALA A 153 3.63 -10.97 -8.91
CA ALA A 153 4.73 -11.52 -8.11
C ALA A 153 6.00 -10.65 -8.22
N ILE A 154 6.39 -10.27 -9.44
CA ILE A 154 7.54 -9.40 -9.69
C ILE A 154 7.31 -8.00 -9.08
N GLY A 155 6.09 -7.47 -9.19
CA GLY A 155 5.70 -6.20 -8.60
C GLY A 155 5.90 -6.15 -7.08
N VAL A 156 5.39 -7.16 -6.37
CA VAL A 156 5.42 -7.19 -4.90
C VAL A 156 6.78 -7.60 -4.36
N PHE A 157 7.52 -8.46 -5.09
CA PHE A 157 8.73 -9.12 -4.61
C PHE A 157 9.75 -8.12 -4.05
N PHE A 158 10.06 -7.07 -4.81
CA PHE A 158 11.10 -6.14 -4.42
C PHE A 158 10.73 -5.27 -3.22
N LEU A 159 9.48 -4.78 -3.16
CA LEU A 159 9.04 -3.94 -2.04
C LEU A 159 9.03 -4.72 -0.73
N VAL A 160 8.53 -5.96 -0.77
CA VAL A 160 8.53 -6.84 0.40
C VAL A 160 9.97 -7.21 0.79
N LEU A 161 10.83 -7.56 -0.17
CA LEU A 161 12.22 -7.94 0.10
C LEU A 161 13.01 -6.81 0.73
N ILE A 162 12.94 -5.61 0.16
CA ILE A 162 13.71 -4.44 0.62
C ILE A 162 13.27 -4.04 2.02
N ASN A 163 11.96 -3.98 2.28
CA ASN A 163 11.44 -3.64 3.59
C ASN A 163 11.74 -4.74 4.63
N THR A 164 11.68 -6.01 4.24
CA THR A 164 12.09 -7.12 5.12
C THR A 164 13.56 -6.98 5.53
N LEU A 165 14.44 -6.75 4.54
CA LEU A 165 15.87 -6.55 4.79
C LEU A 165 16.12 -5.34 5.69
N ALA A 166 15.46 -4.21 5.42
CA ALA A 166 15.56 -3.01 6.23
C ALA A 166 15.13 -3.27 7.69
N GLY A 167 14.03 -4.01 7.89
CA GLY A 167 13.56 -4.42 9.20
C GLY A 167 14.58 -5.24 9.97
N VAL A 168 15.20 -6.24 9.34
CA VAL A 168 16.23 -7.06 10.01
C VAL A 168 17.47 -6.22 10.35
N LEU A 169 17.89 -5.33 9.45
CA LEU A 169 19.06 -4.48 9.65
C LEU A 169 18.86 -3.41 10.73
N ALA A 170 17.62 -3.00 11.00
CA ALA A 170 17.27 -2.07 12.05
C ALA A 170 17.32 -2.69 13.46
N ILE A 171 17.31 -4.03 13.57
CA ILE A 171 17.40 -4.72 14.86
C ILE A 171 18.79 -4.49 15.47
N PRO A 172 18.89 -4.02 16.72
CA PRO A 172 20.17 -3.87 17.41
C PRO A 172 20.97 -5.18 17.45
N ARG A 173 22.26 -5.10 17.12
CA ARG A 173 23.15 -6.28 17.05
C ARG A 173 23.20 -7.10 18.35
N ILE A 174 23.00 -6.44 19.49
CA ILE A 174 22.98 -7.09 20.81
C ILE A 174 21.98 -8.26 20.87
N TYR A 175 20.84 -8.19 20.20
CA TYR A 175 19.87 -9.30 20.17
C TYR A 175 20.42 -10.54 19.47
N PHE A 176 21.18 -10.34 18.38
CA PHE A 176 21.83 -11.45 17.68
C PHE A 176 23.04 -11.99 18.45
N ASP A 177 23.77 -11.14 19.15
CA ASP A 177 24.92 -11.55 19.95
C ASP A 177 24.47 -12.36 21.18
N VAL A 178 23.43 -11.91 21.89
CA VAL A 178 22.82 -12.67 23.00
C VAL A 178 22.31 -14.03 22.52
N ALA A 179 21.62 -14.08 21.38
CA ALA A 179 21.15 -15.34 20.80
C ALA A 179 22.31 -16.31 20.52
N ARG A 180 23.46 -15.82 20.05
CA ARG A 180 24.65 -16.66 19.83
C ARG A 180 25.28 -17.14 21.13
N THR A 181 25.35 -16.30 22.17
CA THR A 181 25.90 -16.67 23.47
C THR A 181 25.12 -17.80 24.14
N VAL A 182 23.79 -17.85 23.94
CA VAL A 182 22.94 -18.95 24.44
C VAL A 182 22.92 -20.18 23.49
N GLY A 183 23.77 -20.21 22.46
CA GLY A 183 23.89 -21.34 21.54
C GLY A 183 22.79 -21.45 20.48
N ALA A 184 22.04 -20.37 20.22
CA ALA A 184 20.96 -20.42 19.24
C ALA A 184 21.50 -20.66 17.81
N SER A 185 20.97 -21.70 17.16
CA SER A 185 21.26 -22.02 15.77
C SER A 185 20.82 -20.89 14.84
N ARG A 186 21.31 -20.90 13.58
CA ARG A 186 20.90 -19.92 12.57
C ARG A 186 19.38 -19.90 12.40
N TRP A 187 18.76 -21.07 12.34
CA TRP A 187 17.30 -21.21 12.22
C TRP A 187 16.54 -20.64 13.41
N GLN A 188 17.07 -20.82 14.63
CA GLN A 188 16.50 -20.18 15.80
C GLN A 188 16.62 -18.66 15.70
N GLN A 189 17.78 -18.12 15.28
CA GLN A 189 17.94 -16.67 15.05
C GLN A 189 16.95 -16.13 13.99
N TYR A 190 16.62 -16.92 12.96
CA TYR A 190 15.57 -16.54 11.99
C TYR A 190 14.21 -16.37 12.66
N LEU A 191 13.75 -17.39 13.38
CA LEU A 191 12.38 -17.44 13.90
C LEU A 191 12.17 -16.64 15.18
N THR A 192 13.19 -16.48 16.02
CA THR A 192 13.04 -15.85 17.35
C THR A 192 13.54 -14.41 17.42
N VAL A 193 14.42 -13.99 16.51
CA VAL A 193 14.99 -12.63 16.52
C VAL A 193 14.62 -11.89 15.25
N ALA A 194 15.03 -12.41 14.08
CA ALA A 194 14.91 -11.67 12.82
C ALA A 194 13.44 -11.53 12.37
N LEU A 195 12.67 -12.61 12.34
CA LEU A 195 11.27 -12.57 11.87
C LEU A 195 10.38 -11.70 12.78
N PRO A 196 10.36 -11.85 14.11
CA PRO A 196 9.54 -11.01 14.97
C PRO A 196 10.00 -9.54 14.98
N GLY A 197 11.32 -9.30 14.98
CA GLY A 197 11.88 -7.95 14.98
C GLY A 197 11.66 -7.21 13.66
N ALA A 198 11.65 -7.91 12.53
CA ALA A 198 11.40 -7.32 11.22
C ALA A 198 9.91 -7.26 10.84
N LEU A 199 9.03 -7.94 11.57
CA LEU A 199 7.60 -8.04 11.27
C LEU A 199 6.92 -6.70 10.95
N PRO A 200 7.13 -5.61 11.71
CA PRO A 200 6.52 -4.32 11.36
C PRO A 200 6.98 -3.79 10.01
N SER A 201 8.27 -3.95 9.67
CA SER A 201 8.78 -3.53 8.36
C SER A 201 8.31 -4.47 7.25
N ILE A 202 8.19 -5.78 7.52
CA ILE A 202 7.59 -6.74 6.57
C ILE A 202 6.17 -6.29 6.22
N LEU A 203 5.36 -5.92 7.22
CA LEU A 203 3.99 -5.43 6.99
C LEU A 203 3.94 -4.14 6.19
N THR A 204 4.84 -3.18 6.46
CA THR A 204 5.00 -1.98 5.62
C THR A 204 5.34 -2.35 4.18
N GLY A 205 6.25 -3.32 3.98
CA GLY A 205 6.59 -3.85 2.66
C GLY A 205 5.40 -4.52 1.96
N VAL A 206 4.58 -5.25 2.71
CA VAL A 206 3.37 -5.90 2.21
C VAL A 206 2.34 -4.87 1.77
N GLN A 207 2.14 -3.83 2.57
CA GLN A 207 1.22 -2.73 2.27
C GLN A 207 1.60 -1.98 0.99
N LEU A 208 2.87 -1.59 0.87
CA LEU A 208 3.40 -0.99 -0.36
C LEU A 208 3.30 -1.96 -1.55
N GLY A 209 3.55 -3.24 -1.30
CA GLY A 209 3.38 -4.35 -2.24
C GLY A 209 1.95 -4.45 -2.78
N PHE A 210 0.94 -4.34 -1.92
CA PHE A 210 -0.46 -4.38 -2.36
C PHE A 210 -0.82 -3.20 -3.26
N GLY A 211 -0.33 -2.00 -2.93
CA GLY A 211 -0.50 -0.82 -3.78
C GLY A 211 0.05 -1.04 -5.20
N ILE A 212 1.29 -1.53 -5.32
CA ILE A 212 1.87 -1.81 -6.64
C ILE A 212 1.18 -2.99 -7.33
N ALA A 213 0.76 -4.01 -6.60
CA ALA A 213 0.07 -5.18 -7.14
C ALA A 213 -1.22 -4.80 -7.87
N LEU A 214 -2.02 -3.90 -7.28
CA LEU A 214 -3.24 -3.39 -7.91
C LEU A 214 -2.93 -2.67 -9.22
N VAL A 215 -1.94 -1.78 -9.21
CA VAL A 215 -1.55 -1.00 -10.39
C VAL A 215 -1.08 -1.91 -11.54
N VAL A 216 -0.16 -2.85 -11.26
CA VAL A 216 0.37 -3.73 -12.30
C VAL A 216 -0.64 -4.77 -12.76
N LEU A 217 -1.52 -5.25 -11.88
CA LEU A 217 -2.57 -6.20 -12.24
C LEU A 217 -3.58 -5.55 -13.20
N VAL A 218 -4.03 -4.33 -12.91
CA VAL A 218 -4.98 -3.62 -13.78
C VAL A 218 -4.40 -3.46 -15.18
N ALA A 219 -3.13 -3.07 -15.29
CA ALA A 219 -2.44 -3.01 -16.59
C ALA A 219 -2.35 -4.38 -17.28
N ALA A 220 -2.11 -5.45 -16.52
CA ALA A 220 -2.09 -6.81 -17.05
C ALA A 220 -3.47 -7.33 -17.48
N GLU A 221 -4.53 -6.83 -16.87
CA GLU A 221 -5.91 -7.15 -17.22
C GLU A 221 -6.41 -6.41 -18.48
N PHE A 222 -5.75 -5.32 -18.88
CA PHE A 222 -6.05 -4.67 -20.17
C PHE A 222 -5.68 -5.55 -21.37
N VAL A 223 -4.72 -6.47 -21.19
CA VAL A 223 -4.17 -7.25 -22.29
C VAL A 223 -4.62 -8.70 -22.18
N GLY A 224 -5.61 -9.08 -23.00
CA GLY A 224 -6.03 -10.47 -23.18
C GLY A 224 -6.68 -11.11 -21.96
N ALA A 225 -7.19 -10.33 -21.01
CA ALA A 225 -8.08 -10.83 -19.98
C ALA A 225 -9.53 -10.90 -20.48
N LYS A 226 -10.33 -11.79 -19.89
CA LYS A 226 -11.78 -11.91 -20.13
C LYS A 226 -12.61 -11.61 -18.88
N THR A 227 -11.93 -11.42 -17.75
CA THR A 227 -12.50 -11.16 -16.43
C THR A 227 -11.51 -10.29 -15.68
N GLY A 228 -11.98 -9.56 -14.68
CA GLY A 228 -11.17 -8.68 -13.84
C GLY A 228 -11.65 -7.24 -13.90
N VAL A 229 -11.31 -6.46 -12.88
CA VAL A 229 -11.72 -5.06 -12.80
C VAL A 229 -11.01 -4.22 -13.87
N GLY A 230 -9.74 -4.53 -14.19
CA GLY A 230 -9.03 -3.90 -15.31
C GLY A 230 -9.67 -4.25 -16.65
N TYR A 231 -10.13 -5.50 -16.82
CA TYR A 231 -10.90 -5.90 -18.00
C TYR A 231 -12.21 -5.11 -18.11
N LEU A 232 -12.96 -4.97 -17.01
CA LEU A 232 -14.21 -4.18 -16.97
C LEU A 232 -13.98 -2.74 -17.41
N ILE A 233 -12.90 -2.10 -16.95
CA ILE A 233 -12.53 -0.74 -17.33
C ILE A 233 -12.22 -0.68 -18.82
N TRP A 234 -11.36 -1.59 -19.28
CA TRP A 234 -10.90 -1.61 -20.67
C TRP A 234 -12.04 -1.88 -21.66
N SER A 235 -12.88 -2.88 -21.38
CA SER A 235 -14.02 -3.23 -22.23
C SER A 235 -15.07 -2.11 -22.25
N SER A 236 -15.33 -1.49 -21.09
CA SER A 236 -16.25 -0.35 -21.02
C SER A 236 -15.73 0.85 -21.81
N TRP A 237 -14.41 1.11 -21.75
CA TRP A 237 -13.77 2.14 -22.57
C TRP A 237 -13.91 1.85 -24.07
N GLN A 238 -13.65 0.61 -24.51
CA GLN A 238 -13.80 0.21 -25.92
C GLN A 238 -15.25 0.29 -26.42
N SER A 239 -16.22 0.03 -25.55
CA SER A 239 -17.65 0.13 -25.86
C SER A 239 -18.25 1.52 -25.65
N PHE A 240 -17.44 2.53 -25.30
CA PHE A 240 -17.90 3.87 -24.95
C PHE A 240 -18.97 3.91 -23.83
N LEU A 241 -18.94 2.93 -22.94
CA LEU A 241 -19.78 2.87 -21.72
C LEU A 241 -19.02 3.54 -20.57
N ILE A 242 -18.87 4.85 -20.67
CA ILE A 242 -17.96 5.63 -19.84
C ILE A 242 -18.36 5.60 -18.36
N GLU A 243 -19.65 5.55 -18.04
CA GLU A 243 -20.17 5.43 -16.68
C GLU A 243 -19.73 4.10 -16.05
N ARG A 244 -19.70 3.00 -16.83
CA ARG A 244 -19.20 1.69 -16.39
C ARG A 244 -17.68 1.69 -16.22
N MET A 245 -16.95 2.42 -17.06
CA MET A 245 -15.50 2.60 -16.92
C MET A 245 -15.18 3.31 -15.59
N TRP A 246 -15.86 4.43 -15.30
CA TRP A 246 -15.72 5.16 -14.04
C TRP A 246 -16.15 4.31 -12.84
N ALA A 247 -17.22 3.54 -12.95
CA ALA A 247 -17.63 2.57 -11.93
C ALA A 247 -16.49 1.58 -11.61
N GLY A 248 -15.80 1.06 -12.63
CA GLY A 248 -14.63 0.21 -12.45
C GLY A 248 -13.48 0.91 -11.71
N LEU A 249 -13.19 2.17 -12.04
CA LEU A 249 -12.17 2.97 -11.34
C LEU A 249 -12.52 3.19 -9.86
N VAL A 250 -13.79 3.50 -9.56
CA VAL A 250 -14.28 3.62 -8.17
C VAL A 250 -14.13 2.30 -7.42
N VAL A 251 -14.41 1.16 -8.06
CA VAL A 251 -14.23 -0.16 -7.46
C VAL A 251 -12.77 -0.45 -7.14
N ILE A 252 -11.82 -0.08 -8.00
CA ILE A 252 -10.38 -0.22 -7.69
C ILE A 252 -10.01 0.64 -6.49
N ALA A 253 -10.42 1.91 -6.47
CA ALA A 253 -10.13 2.83 -5.38
C ALA A 253 -10.71 2.32 -4.05
N ALA A 254 -11.98 1.89 -4.06
CA ALA A 254 -12.63 1.29 -2.89
C ALA A 254 -11.93 0.01 -2.44
N THR A 255 -11.57 -0.88 -3.37
CA THR A 255 -10.88 -2.14 -3.06
C THR A 255 -9.51 -1.87 -2.43
N GLY A 256 -8.73 -0.94 -3.01
CA GLY A 256 -7.43 -0.54 -2.46
C GLY A 256 -7.56 0.03 -1.05
N TYR A 257 -8.57 0.88 -0.81
CA TYR A 257 -8.85 1.44 0.51
C TYR A 257 -9.28 0.35 1.52
N LEU A 258 -10.14 -0.59 1.13
CA LEU A 258 -10.56 -1.70 2.00
C LEU A 258 -9.41 -2.63 2.36
N VAL A 259 -8.55 -2.96 1.38
CA VAL A 259 -7.33 -3.74 1.62
C VAL A 259 -6.40 -3.01 2.59
N GLN A 260 -6.22 -1.70 2.39
CA GLN A 260 -5.43 -0.85 3.26
C GLN A 260 -5.94 -0.88 4.71
N LEU A 261 -7.24 -0.67 4.93
CA LEU A 261 -7.85 -0.78 6.25
C LEU A 261 -7.67 -2.17 6.89
N GLY A 262 -7.80 -3.23 6.10
CA GLY A 262 -7.58 -4.60 6.55
C GLY A 262 -6.13 -4.85 6.98
N LEU A 263 -5.16 -4.31 6.25
CA LEU A 263 -3.75 -4.40 6.58
C LEU A 263 -3.39 -3.60 7.82
N ASP A 264 -3.93 -2.38 7.97
CA ASP A 264 -3.74 -1.55 9.17
C ASP A 264 -4.31 -2.24 10.42
N TRP A 265 -5.48 -2.86 10.29
CA TRP A 265 -6.07 -3.68 11.34
C TRP A 265 -5.19 -4.89 11.69
N LEU A 266 -4.66 -5.58 10.67
CA LEU A 266 -3.77 -6.72 10.84
C LEU A 266 -2.45 -6.32 11.52
N GLU A 267 -1.87 -5.17 11.16
CA GLU A 267 -0.67 -4.64 11.81
C GLU A 267 -0.90 -4.37 13.30
N GLY A 268 -2.03 -3.73 13.64
CA GLY A 268 -2.38 -3.50 15.05
C GLY A 268 -2.57 -4.79 15.87
N ARG A 269 -2.91 -5.90 15.21
CA ARG A 269 -3.08 -7.22 15.85
C ARG A 269 -1.78 -8.00 15.97
N LEU A 270 -0.95 -7.99 14.92
CA LEU A 270 0.29 -8.77 14.82
C LEU A 270 1.48 -8.08 15.48
N VAL A 271 1.46 -6.74 15.58
CA VAL A 271 2.56 -5.94 16.11
C VAL A 271 2.05 -4.98 17.20
N PRO A 272 1.49 -5.49 18.31
CA PRO A 272 0.96 -4.65 19.39
C PRO A 272 2.05 -3.85 20.13
N TRP A 273 3.32 -4.25 20.00
CA TRP A 273 4.45 -3.59 20.66
C TRP A 273 4.98 -2.36 19.91
N ARG A 274 4.49 -2.08 18.69
CA ARG A 274 4.81 -0.84 17.98
C ARG A 274 3.89 0.25 18.52
N GLY A 275 4.43 1.17 19.30
CA GLY A 275 3.70 2.38 19.71
C GLY A 275 3.24 3.16 18.47
N ARG A 276 2.00 3.64 18.50
CA ARG A 276 1.42 4.48 17.44
C ARG A 276 2.05 5.87 17.43
#